data_AF-A0A2H1K8Y3-F1
#
_entry.id   AF-A0A2H1K8Y3-F1
#
_cell.length_a   1.000
_cell.length_b   1.000
_cell.length_c   1.000
_cell.angle_alpha   90.00
_cell.angle_beta   90.00
_cell.angle_gamma   90.00
#
_symmetry.space_group_name_H-M   'P 1'
#
loop_
_entity.id
_entity.type
_entity.pdbx_description
1 polymer ?
#
loop_
_entity_poly.entity_id
_entity_poly.type
_entity_poly.pdbx_seq_one_letter_code
_entity_poly.pdbx_strand_id
1 'polypeptide(L)'
;MVAPRKYPDELRERATRMAIDARKDPEARRGAFNRIGEQLGVHPEALRTWVKKAEVDEGLRPGTTSEDAARMTMVFTALAVTKFMQQSTGLSLKKIVTTLRPLREFVGVVGGHEITFPPAVPSDAAELIASLQRATEQDPFW
;
A
#
# COMPACT_ATOMS: atom_id res chain seq x y z
N MET A 1 1.22 14.56 2.21
CA MET A 1 2.53 14.92 1.62
C MET A 1 3.58 13.97 2.20
N VAL A 2 4.30 13.22 1.37
CA VAL A 2 5.37 12.32 1.86
C VAL A 2 6.54 13.20 2.30
N ALA A 3 6.96 13.08 3.57
CA ALA A 3 8.13 13.80 4.06
C ALA A 3 9.34 13.50 3.16
N PRO A 4 10.16 14.50 2.79
CA PRO A 4 11.33 14.27 1.96
C PRO A 4 12.26 13.27 2.65
N ARG A 5 12.51 12.14 2.00
CA ARG A 5 13.41 11.11 2.54
C ARG A 5 14.83 11.66 2.56
N LYS A 6 15.54 11.45 3.68
CA LYS A 6 16.96 11.85 3.85
C LYS A 6 17.88 11.29 2.76
N TYR A 7 17.52 10.15 2.17
CA TYR A 7 18.19 9.55 1.01
C TYR A 7 17.16 9.20 -0.07
N PRO A 8 17.40 9.54 -1.34
CA PRO A 8 16.55 9.10 -2.46
C PRO A 8 16.46 7.57 -2.55
N ASP A 9 15.34 7.05 -3.04
CA ASP A 9 15.13 5.60 -3.14
C ASP A 9 16.12 4.94 -4.11
N GLU A 10 16.45 5.60 -5.22
CA GLU A 10 17.48 5.13 -6.17
C GLU A 10 18.85 4.94 -5.51
N LEU A 11 19.27 5.89 -4.67
CA LEU A 11 20.53 5.81 -3.93
C LEU A 11 20.49 4.66 -2.93
N ARG A 12 19.36 4.49 -2.21
CA ARG A 12 19.16 3.40 -1.26
C ARG A 12 19.28 2.04 -1.95
N GLU A 13 18.57 1.84 -3.05
CA GLU A 13 18.55 0.58 -3.80
C GLU A 13 19.93 0.24 -4.37
N ARG A 14 20.60 1.23 -4.98
CA ARG A 14 21.96 1.08 -5.49
C ARG A 14 22.94 0.71 -4.38
N ALA A 15 22.94 1.44 -3.27
CA ALA A 15 23.85 1.17 -2.15
C ALA A 15 23.61 -0.23 -1.56
N THR A 16 22.34 -0.61 -1.39
CA THR A 16 21.94 -1.92 -0.86
C THR A 16 22.44 -3.05 -1.77
N ARG A 17 22.25 -2.93 -3.09
CA ARG A 17 22.75 -3.90 -4.08
C ARG A 17 24.26 -4.04 -4.03
N MET A 18 24.98 -2.91 -4.05
CA MET A 18 26.45 -2.90 -3.95
C MET A 18 26.94 -3.58 -2.66
N ALA A 19 26.25 -3.37 -1.54
CA ALA A 19 26.62 -3.96 -0.25
C ALA A 19 26.32 -5.46 -0.18
N ILE A 20 25.24 -5.93 -0.81
CA ILE A 20 24.93 -7.35 -0.95
C ILE A 20 26.01 -8.03 -1.80
N ASP A 21 26.34 -7.46 -2.97
CA ASP A 21 27.32 -8.05 -3.88
C ASP A 21 28.73 -8.08 -3.27
N ALA A 22 29.16 -6.99 -2.62
CA ALA A 22 30.45 -6.95 -1.92
C ALA A 22 30.56 -7.96 -0.75
N ARG A 23 29.43 -8.44 -0.21
CA ARG A 23 29.42 -9.45 0.86
C ARG A 23 29.48 -10.88 0.34
N LYS A 24 29.21 -11.12 -0.94
CA LYS A 24 29.36 -12.43 -1.59
C LYS A 24 30.84 -12.77 -1.79
N ASP A 25 31.69 -11.77 -1.99
CA ASP A 25 33.14 -11.92 -2.09
C ASP A 25 33.80 -11.96 -0.68
N PRO A 26 34.52 -13.04 -0.31
CA PRO A 26 35.20 -13.17 0.97
C PRO A 26 36.19 -12.04 1.29
N GLU A 27 36.90 -11.52 0.28
CA GLU A 27 37.92 -10.48 0.45
C GLU A 27 37.26 -9.10 0.62
N ALA A 28 36.18 -8.83 -0.12
CA ALA A 28 35.48 -7.55 -0.06
C ALA A 28 34.51 -7.43 1.12
N ARG A 29 34.14 -8.55 1.77
CA ARG A 29 33.14 -8.60 2.85
C ARG A 29 33.54 -7.77 4.07
N ARG A 30 34.82 -7.77 4.45
CA ARG A 30 35.30 -7.00 5.62
C ARG A 30 35.25 -5.51 5.29
N GLY A 31 34.58 -4.74 6.15
CA GLY A 31 34.45 -3.29 5.98
C GLY A 31 33.59 -2.84 4.80
N ALA A 32 32.87 -3.75 4.10
CA ALA A 32 32.05 -3.42 2.93
C ALA A 32 31.10 -2.24 3.19
N PHE A 33 30.39 -2.28 4.33
CA PHE A 33 29.45 -1.21 4.72
C PHE A 33 30.12 0.15 4.93
N ASN A 34 31.32 0.17 5.50
CA ASN A 34 32.05 1.42 5.75
C ASN A 34 32.55 2.01 4.43
N ARG A 35 33.18 1.19 3.58
CA ARG A 35 33.70 1.63 2.27
C ARG A 35 32.59 2.14 1.34
N ILE A 36 31.48 1.39 1.24
CA ILE A 36 30.36 1.77 0.39
C ILE A 36 29.62 2.99 0.96
N GLY A 37 29.50 3.07 2.29
CA GLY A 37 28.94 4.23 2.96
C GLY A 37 29.73 5.52 2.67
N GLU A 38 31.05 5.47 2.80
CA GLU A 38 31.95 6.57 2.44
C GLU A 38 31.85 6.93 0.95
N GLN A 39 31.88 5.93 0.07
CA GLN A 39 31.81 6.14 -1.38
C GLN A 39 30.51 6.83 -1.84
N LEU A 40 29.38 6.53 -1.18
CA LEU A 40 28.05 7.02 -1.57
C LEU A 40 27.53 8.15 -0.67
N GLY A 41 28.30 8.58 0.35
CA GLY A 41 27.86 9.57 1.33
C GLY A 41 26.70 9.08 2.21
N VAL A 42 26.58 7.77 2.42
CA VAL A 42 25.51 7.14 3.21
C VAL A 42 26.09 6.63 4.53
N HIS A 43 25.37 6.87 5.63
CA HIS A 43 25.79 6.34 6.92
C HIS A 43 25.84 4.78 6.92
N PRO A 44 26.97 4.14 7.31
CA PRO A 44 27.11 2.68 7.26
C PRO A 44 26.03 1.89 7.99
N GLU A 45 25.51 2.43 9.11
CA GLU A 45 24.43 1.78 9.86
C GLU A 45 23.07 1.81 9.12
N ALA A 46 22.81 2.86 8.34
CA ALA A 46 21.62 2.92 7.50
C ALA A 46 21.70 1.82 6.42
N LEU A 47 22.87 1.65 5.82
CA LEU A 47 23.14 0.61 4.84
C LEU A 47 22.99 -0.80 5.42
N ARG A 48 23.45 -1.05 6.66
CA ARG A 48 23.21 -2.32 7.37
C ARG A 48 21.72 -2.61 7.55
N THR A 49 20.95 -1.60 7.92
CA THR A 49 19.50 -1.73 8.10
C THR A 49 18.79 -2.05 6.79
N TRP A 50 19.18 -1.38 5.69
CA TRP A 50 18.60 -1.64 4.36
C TRP A 50 18.95 -3.02 3.84
N VAL A 51 20.19 -3.47 3.99
CA VAL A 51 20.59 -4.83 3.61
C VAL A 51 19.85 -5.87 4.45
N LYS A 52 19.72 -5.68 5.77
CA LYS A 52 18.93 -6.58 6.62
C LYS A 52 17.47 -6.66 6.16
N LYS A 53 16.88 -5.53 5.74
CA LYS A 53 15.52 -5.49 5.21
C LYS A 53 15.42 -6.24 3.86
N ALA A 54 16.35 -6.01 2.95
CA ALA A 54 16.42 -6.73 1.68
C ALA A 54 16.62 -8.24 1.87
N GLU A 55 17.45 -8.68 2.82
CA GLU A 55 17.62 -10.10 3.16
C GLU A 55 16.31 -10.72 3.69
N VAL A 56 15.50 -9.96 4.43
CA VAL A 56 14.18 -10.42 4.87
C VAL A 56 13.22 -10.49 3.68
N ASP A 57 13.18 -9.47 2.84
CA ASP A 57 12.33 -9.42 1.64
C ASP A 57 12.67 -10.53 0.63
N GLU A 58 13.94 -10.93 0.52
CA GLU A 58 14.41 -12.06 -0.31
C GLU A 58 14.28 -13.43 0.38
N GLY A 59 13.82 -13.49 1.63
CA GLY A 59 13.67 -14.74 2.40
C GLY A 59 14.99 -15.37 2.89
N LEU A 60 16.11 -14.65 2.77
CA LEU A 60 17.42 -15.08 3.28
C LEU A 60 17.53 -14.99 4.81
N ARG A 61 16.65 -14.20 5.42
CA ARG A 61 16.59 -13.99 6.87
C ARG A 61 15.14 -14.11 7.36
N PRO A 62 14.88 -14.73 8.52
CA PRO A 62 13.54 -14.73 9.11
C PRO A 62 13.08 -13.31 9.44
N GLY A 63 11.84 -12.99 9.08
CA GLY A 63 11.17 -11.72 9.31
C GLY A 63 9.90 -11.59 8.47
N THR A 64 9.12 -10.54 8.71
CA THR A 64 7.97 -10.20 7.86
C THR A 64 8.46 -9.44 6.64
N THR A 65 8.18 -9.97 5.45
CA THR A 65 8.51 -9.29 4.18
C THR A 65 7.67 -8.03 4.03
N SER A 66 8.17 -7.09 3.24
CA SER A 66 7.43 -5.88 2.87
C SER A 66 6.14 -6.22 2.12
N GLU A 67 6.13 -7.31 1.34
CA GLU A 67 4.93 -7.82 0.68
C GLU A 67 3.90 -8.34 1.68
N ASP A 68 4.32 -9.16 2.64
CA ASP A 68 3.42 -9.70 3.67
C ASP A 68 2.84 -8.58 4.53
N ALA A 69 3.67 -7.61 4.91
CA ALA A 69 3.21 -6.43 5.64
C ALA A 69 2.14 -5.65 4.84
N ALA A 70 2.37 -5.41 3.54
CA ALA A 70 1.41 -4.74 2.68
C ALA A 70 0.12 -5.55 2.51
N ARG A 71 0.22 -6.88 2.36
CA ARG A 71 -0.92 -7.80 2.28
C ARG A 71 -1.73 -7.77 3.56
N MET A 72 -1.08 -7.80 4.73
CA MET A 72 -1.73 -7.69 6.02
C MET A 72 -2.48 -6.36 6.13
N THR A 73 -1.85 -5.24 5.80
CA THR A 73 -2.51 -3.92 5.77
C THR A 73 -3.75 -3.95 4.88
N MET A 74 -3.63 -4.45 3.64
CA MET A 74 -4.76 -4.52 2.71
C MET A 74 -5.92 -5.35 3.28
N VAL A 75 -5.63 -6.52 3.86
CA VAL A 75 -6.67 -7.40 4.44
C VAL A 75 -7.32 -6.75 5.66
N PHE A 76 -6.54 -6.16 6.57
CA PHE A 76 -7.10 -5.48 7.75
C PHE A 76 -7.90 -4.24 7.39
N THR A 77 -7.43 -3.44 6.42
CA THR A 77 -8.19 -2.29 5.91
C THR A 77 -9.49 -2.74 5.25
N ALA A 78 -9.47 -3.77 4.40
CA ALA A 78 -10.69 -4.30 3.78
C ALA A 78 -11.68 -4.83 4.83
N LEU A 79 -11.18 -5.50 5.87
CA LEU A 79 -12.00 -5.99 6.98
C LEU A 79 -12.59 -4.84 7.79
N ALA A 80 -11.80 -3.82 8.13
CA ALA A 80 -12.24 -2.64 8.86
C ALA A 80 -13.36 -1.91 8.11
N VAL A 81 -13.13 -1.60 6.82
CA VAL A 81 -14.13 -0.96 5.95
C VAL A 81 -15.40 -1.80 5.87
N THR A 82 -15.27 -3.12 5.65
CA THR A 82 -16.43 -4.02 5.60
C THR A 82 -17.21 -3.99 6.90
N LYS A 83 -16.52 -4.10 8.05
CA LYS A 83 -17.15 -4.12 9.36
C LYS A 83 -17.86 -2.81 9.67
N PHE A 84 -17.23 -1.68 9.39
CA PHE A 84 -17.86 -0.38 9.52
C PHE A 84 -19.13 -0.28 8.68
N MET A 85 -19.06 -0.62 7.39
CA MET A 85 -20.22 -0.52 6.49
C MET A 85 -21.39 -1.40 6.97
N GLN A 86 -21.10 -2.59 7.50
CA GLN A 86 -22.13 -3.47 8.05
C GLN A 86 -22.73 -2.91 9.35
N GLN A 87 -21.91 -2.37 10.25
CA GLN A 87 -22.37 -1.82 11.53
C GLN A 87 -23.21 -0.55 11.37
N SER A 88 -22.78 0.36 10.48
CA SER A 88 -23.46 1.64 10.24
C SER A 88 -24.79 1.49 9.50
N THR A 89 -24.92 0.48 8.63
CA THR A 89 -26.10 0.30 7.76
C THR A 89 -27.02 -0.82 8.23
N GLY A 90 -26.52 -1.74 9.06
CA GLY A 90 -27.25 -2.95 9.48
C GLY A 90 -27.44 -3.98 8.36
N LEU A 91 -26.84 -3.78 7.18
CA LEU A 91 -27.00 -4.64 6.01
C LEU A 91 -25.84 -5.64 5.86
N SER A 92 -26.11 -6.75 5.16
CA SER A 92 -25.06 -7.66 4.73
C SER A 92 -24.19 -7.03 3.64
N LEU A 93 -22.91 -7.40 3.56
CA LEU A 93 -22.01 -6.92 2.51
C LEU A 93 -22.59 -7.18 1.10
N LYS A 94 -23.23 -8.34 0.88
CA LYS A 94 -23.89 -8.64 -0.39
C LYS A 94 -24.94 -7.59 -0.74
N LYS A 95 -25.82 -7.24 0.21
CA LYS A 95 -26.90 -6.28 -0.01
C LYS A 95 -26.35 -4.88 -0.27
N ILE A 96 -25.33 -4.47 0.49
CA ILE A 96 -24.60 -3.20 0.28
C ILE A 96 -24.00 -3.16 -1.14
N VAL A 97 -23.25 -4.19 -1.54
CA VAL A 97 -22.61 -4.25 -2.86
C VAL A 97 -23.63 -4.26 -4.00
N THR A 98 -24.75 -4.95 -3.84
CA THR A 98 -25.81 -4.96 -4.87
C THR A 98 -26.53 -3.63 -4.97
N THR A 99 -26.83 -2.97 -3.84
CA THR A 99 -27.50 -1.67 -3.80
C THR A 99 -26.62 -0.55 -4.36
N LEU A 100 -25.30 -0.59 -4.11
CA LEU A 100 -24.36 0.40 -4.64
C LEU A 100 -23.88 0.10 -6.08
N ARG A 101 -24.18 -1.09 -6.63
CA ARG A 101 -23.74 -1.49 -7.98
C ARG A 101 -24.13 -0.48 -9.08
N PRO A 102 -25.34 0.11 -9.09
CA PRO A 102 -25.74 1.09 -10.10
C PRO A 102 -24.94 2.39 -10.08
N LEU A 103 -24.20 2.66 -9.00
CA LEU A 103 -23.39 3.89 -8.84
C LEU A 103 -22.07 3.85 -9.59
N ARG A 104 -21.74 2.73 -10.26
CA ARG A 104 -20.53 2.63 -11.07
C ARG A 104 -20.73 3.39 -12.37
N GLU A 105 -19.94 4.43 -12.55
CA GLU A 105 -19.81 5.11 -13.85
C GLU A 105 -19.34 4.10 -14.90
N PHE A 106 -20.03 4.07 -16.05
CA PHE A 106 -19.67 3.21 -17.17
C PHE A 106 -19.41 4.07 -18.40
N VAL A 107 -18.23 3.86 -19.00
CA VAL A 107 -17.89 4.40 -20.33
C VAL A 107 -18.24 3.33 -21.36
N GLY A 108 -19.27 3.60 -22.16
CA GLY A 108 -19.74 2.72 -23.23
C GLY A 108 -19.36 3.24 -24.59
N VAL A 109 -18.93 2.37 -25.51
CA VAL A 109 -18.70 2.75 -26.90
C VAL A 109 -19.98 2.54 -27.71
N VAL A 110 -20.54 3.62 -28.24
CA VAL A 110 -21.72 3.58 -29.12
C VAL A 110 -21.33 4.19 -30.47
N GLY A 111 -21.36 3.38 -31.54
CA GLY A 111 -21.01 3.85 -32.89
C GLY A 111 -19.55 4.30 -33.06
N GLY A 112 -18.64 3.86 -32.19
CA GLY A 112 -17.22 4.25 -32.22
C GLY A 112 -16.86 5.46 -31.33
N HIS A 113 -17.81 6.03 -30.60
CA HIS A 113 -17.58 7.12 -29.65
C HIS A 113 -17.73 6.63 -28.21
N GLU A 114 -16.79 7.00 -27.34
CA GLU A 114 -16.91 6.79 -25.90
C GLU A 114 -17.95 7.76 -25.33
N ILE A 115 -19.01 7.19 -24.75
CA ILE A 115 -20.05 7.92 -24.05
C ILE A 115 -19.99 7.51 -22.58
N THR A 116 -19.78 8.47 -21.70
CA THR A 116 -19.86 8.30 -20.26
C THR A 116 -21.31 8.40 -19.82
N PHE A 117 -21.84 7.34 -19.23
CA PHE A 117 -23.18 7.34 -18.66
C PHE A 117 -23.09 7.67 -17.17
N PRO A 118 -23.71 8.76 -16.70
CA PRO A 118 -23.69 9.10 -15.29
C PRO A 118 -24.42 8.01 -14.49
N PRO A 119 -23.92 7.66 -13.29
CA PRO A 119 -24.57 6.66 -12.46
C PRO A 119 -25.97 7.12 -12.07
N ALA A 120 -26.97 6.27 -12.30
CA ALA A 120 -28.26 6.43 -11.67
C ALA A 120 -28.08 6.21 -10.16
N VAL A 121 -28.65 7.08 -9.32
CA VAL A 121 -28.63 6.95 -7.86
C VAL A 121 -30.06 6.61 -7.40
N PRO A 122 -30.42 5.31 -7.30
CA PRO A 122 -31.73 4.91 -6.77
C PRO A 122 -31.89 5.32 -5.31
N SER A 123 -33.13 5.43 -4.82
CA SER A 123 -33.43 5.91 -3.47
C SER A 123 -32.83 5.03 -2.37
N ASP A 124 -32.81 3.71 -2.55
CA ASP A 124 -32.19 2.77 -1.61
C ASP A 124 -30.66 2.94 -1.54
N ALA A 125 -30.01 3.28 -2.66
CA ALA A 125 -28.60 3.66 -2.68
C ALA A 125 -28.35 5.01 -2.01
N ALA A 126 -29.23 5.99 -2.21
CA ALA A 126 -29.13 7.31 -1.58
C ALA A 126 -29.25 7.23 -0.05
N GLU A 127 -30.23 6.48 0.47
CA GLU A 127 -30.41 6.24 1.91
C GLU A 127 -29.20 5.53 2.55
N LEU A 128 -28.64 4.56 1.82
CA LEU A 128 -27.44 3.85 2.23
C LEU A 128 -26.23 4.79 2.32
N ILE A 129 -26.00 5.63 1.30
CA ILE A 129 -24.93 6.63 1.28
C ILE A 129 -25.10 7.64 2.44
N ALA A 130 -26.31 8.16 2.64
CA ALA A 130 -26.59 9.11 3.71
C ALA A 130 -26.34 8.51 5.11
N SER A 131 -26.56 7.21 5.29
CA SER A 131 -26.26 6.52 6.54
C SER A 131 -24.75 6.36 6.77
N LEU A 132 -23.99 6.04 5.72
CA LEU A 132 -22.53 5.97 5.77
C LEU A 132 -21.90 7.35 6.04
N GLN A 133 -22.40 8.41 5.40
CA GLN A 133 -21.93 9.78 5.61
C GLN A 133 -22.14 10.21 7.07
N ARG A 134 -23.34 10.03 7.62
CA ARG A 134 -23.63 10.33 9.03
C ARG A 134 -22.71 9.57 9.98
N ALA A 135 -22.44 8.30 9.71
CA ALA A 135 -21.54 7.49 10.53
C ALA A 135 -20.07 7.98 10.43
N THR A 136 -19.63 8.42 9.25
CA THR A 136 -18.27 8.95 9.03
C THR A 136 -18.07 10.32 9.69
N GLU A 137 -19.12 11.14 9.75
CA GLU A 137 -19.10 12.42 10.45
C GLU A 137 -19.04 12.26 11.97
N GLN A 138 -19.68 11.21 12.51
CA GLN A 138 -19.73 10.93 13.94
C GLN A 138 -18.43 10.33 14.48
N ASP A 139 -17.75 9.52 13.67
CA ASP A 139 -16.43 8.97 13.97
C ASP A 139 -15.58 9.08 12.70
N PRO A 140 -14.59 9.97 12.63
CA PRO A 140 -13.74 10.12 11.44
C PRO A 140 -12.64 9.05 11.32
N PHE A 141 -12.45 8.21 12.34
CA PHE A 141 -11.24 7.38 12.51
C PHE A 141 -11.51 5.87 12.66
N TRP A 142 -12.75 5.43 12.43
CA TRP A 142 -13.06 3.99 12.34
C TRP A 142 -12.31 3.29 11.21
#